data_AF-A0A1X9RPZ3-F1
#
_entry.id   AF-A0A1X9RPZ3-F1
#
_cell.length_a   1.000
_cell.length_b   1.000
_cell.length_c   1.000
_cell.angle_alpha   90.00
_cell.angle_beta   90.00
_cell.angle_gamma   90.00
#
_symmetry.space_group_name_H-M   'P 1'
#
loop_
_entity.id
_entity.type
_entity.pdbx_description
1 polymer ?
#
loop_
_entity_poly.entity_id
_entity_poly.type
_entity_poly.pdbx_seq_one_letter_code
_entity_poly.pdbx_strand_id
1 'polypeptide(L)'
;MFISILSWIEEQKKSKTQNQNKNSEPGSLWTRCDNCGTILYIKHLKENQCICFACGYHLQMNSRERIKNLIDIGTWRPLDETLSPCNPLDFYDQKTYTERIQDAQERTKLQDAILTGTGLLDEIPVALGVMDFSFMGGSMGSVVGEKITRLIEHAAREGYVLILICASGGARMQEGVLSLMQMAKIASALNIYQSSANLLYFSILTSPTTGGVTASFAMLGDLIFAEPNALIGFAGRRVIEQTLQEKLPENFQTSEYLLDHGLCDLIIPRSFLKQALYETILLYKDTPYKRIGKLPKNIQRPFNLLTEERIRRKYINNKNCDNEIEFLENFSFIDFSDQFSILNKFIYNSSINIFEEIDSDNFQEFEQLSTMYKEILTSLNILLNKN
;
A
#
# COMPACT_ATOMS: atom_id res chain seq x y z
N MET A 1 3.82 31.14 -47.28
CA MET A 1 2.79 30.22 -46.78
C MET A 1 2.31 30.79 -45.45
N PHE A 2 1.21 31.55 -45.46
CA PHE A 2 0.68 32.15 -44.23
C PHE A 2 -0.05 31.07 -43.44
N ILE A 3 0.50 30.69 -42.28
CA ILE A 3 -0.18 29.80 -41.35
C ILE A 3 -1.42 30.53 -40.85
N SER A 4 -2.59 29.91 -41.02
CA SER A 4 -3.87 30.44 -40.57
C SER A 4 -3.83 30.70 -39.06
N ILE A 5 -4.44 31.81 -38.61
CA ILE A 5 -4.61 32.14 -37.19
C ILE A 5 -5.25 30.97 -36.42
N LEU A 6 -6.12 30.20 -37.05
CA LEU A 6 -6.72 28.99 -36.46
C LEU A 6 -5.68 27.88 -36.25
N SER A 7 -4.78 27.67 -37.21
CA SER A 7 -3.68 26.71 -37.09
C SER A 7 -2.70 27.10 -35.96
N TRP A 8 -2.43 28.41 -35.80
CA TRP A 8 -1.60 28.92 -34.71
C TRP A 8 -2.27 28.75 -33.33
N ILE A 9 -3.59 28.97 -33.24
CA ILE A 9 -4.37 28.74 -32.01
C ILE A 9 -4.44 27.25 -31.65
N GLU A 10 -4.56 26.36 -32.63
CA GLU A 10 -4.52 24.91 -32.43
C GLU A 10 -3.13 24.43 -31.99
N GLU A 11 -2.05 25.00 -32.54
CA GLU A 11 -0.68 24.76 -32.07
C GLU A 11 -0.46 25.24 -30.63
N GLN A 12 -1.00 26.41 -30.27
CA GLN A 12 -0.99 26.92 -28.89
C GLN A 12 -1.72 25.96 -27.94
N LYS A 13 -2.88 25.43 -28.34
CA LYS A 13 -3.62 24.42 -27.56
C LYS A 13 -2.84 23.11 -27.44
N LYS A 14 -2.26 22.60 -28.54
CA LYS A 14 -1.40 21.40 -28.52
C LYS A 14 -0.17 21.58 -27.62
N SER A 15 0.45 22.76 -27.60
CA SER A 15 1.60 23.05 -26.72
C SER A 15 1.23 23.08 -25.24
N LYS A 16 0.00 23.51 -24.89
CA LYS A 16 -0.49 23.50 -23.51
C LYS A 16 -0.81 22.08 -23.02
N THR A 17 -1.35 21.23 -23.90
CA THR A 17 -1.63 19.82 -23.56
C THR A 17 -0.38 18.94 -23.55
N GLN A 18 0.63 19.24 -24.39
CA GLN A 18 1.90 18.50 -24.42
C GLN A 18 2.85 18.86 -23.27
N ASN A 19 2.74 20.07 -22.70
CA ASN A 19 3.62 20.50 -21.61
C ASN A 19 3.32 19.87 -20.24
N GLN A 20 2.24 19.09 -20.09
CA GLN A 20 1.97 18.35 -18.86
C GLN A 20 2.75 17.02 -18.75
N ASN A 21 3.43 16.58 -19.81
CA ASN A 21 4.13 15.29 -19.87
C ASN A 21 5.60 15.39 -20.27
N LYS A 22 6.29 16.51 -20.00
CA LYS A 22 7.75 16.54 -20.02
C LYS A 22 8.29 16.20 -18.64
N ASN A 23 8.24 14.92 -18.30
CA ASN A 23 9.18 14.40 -17.31
C ASN A 23 10.60 14.77 -17.78
N SER A 24 11.33 15.45 -16.90
CA SER A 24 12.73 15.83 -17.13
C SER A 24 13.54 14.61 -17.59
N GLU A 25 14.31 14.77 -18.68
CA GLU A 25 15.21 13.72 -19.16
C GLU A 25 16.09 13.18 -18.02
N PRO A 26 16.40 11.86 -18.01
CA PRO A 26 17.31 11.29 -17.02
C PRO A 26 18.66 12.03 -17.08
N GLY A 27 18.98 12.81 -16.04
CA GLY A 27 20.19 13.63 -15.98
C GLY A 27 20.00 15.14 -16.03
N SER A 28 18.77 15.65 -16.18
CA SER A 28 18.52 17.09 -16.00
C SER A 28 18.83 17.52 -14.56
N LEU A 29 19.62 18.58 -14.40
CA LEU A 29 19.94 19.17 -13.10
C LEU A 29 18.80 20.04 -12.54
N TRP A 30 17.88 20.42 -13.42
CA TRP A 30 16.81 21.38 -13.14
C TRP A 30 15.45 20.80 -13.48
N THR A 31 14.43 21.18 -12.72
CA THR A 31 13.03 20.88 -13.00
C THR A 31 12.19 22.14 -12.88
N ARG A 32 10.99 22.14 -13.46
CA ARG A 32 10.05 23.27 -13.37
C ARG A 32 8.95 22.92 -12.38
N CYS A 33 8.56 23.87 -11.53
CA CYS A 33 7.39 23.68 -10.66
C CYS A 33 6.10 23.70 -11.49
N ASP A 34 5.26 22.66 -11.33
CA ASP A 34 3.99 22.54 -12.05
C ASP A 34 2.97 23.63 -11.67
N ASN A 35 3.11 24.22 -10.47
CA ASN A 35 2.21 25.26 -9.97
C ASN A 35 2.68 26.69 -10.33
N CYS A 36 3.85 27.11 -9.84
CA CYS A 36 4.33 28.49 -10.03
C CYS A 36 5.25 28.68 -11.24
N GLY A 37 5.70 27.60 -11.88
CA GLY A 37 6.58 27.65 -13.06
C GLY A 37 8.04 28.00 -12.77
N THR A 38 8.44 28.21 -11.50
CA THR A 38 9.83 28.46 -11.09
C THR A 38 10.73 27.28 -11.44
N ILE A 39 11.96 27.56 -11.89
CA ILE A 39 12.98 26.56 -12.15
C ILE A 39 13.68 26.20 -10.84
N LEU A 40 13.74 24.92 -10.52
CA LEU A 40 14.22 24.37 -9.26
C LEU A 40 15.40 23.43 -9.52
N TYR A 41 16.45 23.56 -8.72
CA TYR A 41 17.58 22.62 -8.75
C TYR A 41 17.18 21.31 -8.07
N ILE A 42 17.31 20.18 -8.76
CA ILE A 42 16.76 18.89 -8.31
C ILE A 42 17.38 18.42 -6.99
N LYS A 43 18.68 18.66 -6.77
CA LYS A 43 19.35 18.22 -5.54
C LYS A 43 18.74 18.89 -4.30
N HIS A 44 18.61 20.22 -4.33
CA HIS A 44 17.98 20.95 -3.23
C HIS A 44 16.52 20.55 -3.09
N LEU A 45 15.80 20.39 -4.21
CA LEU A 45 14.41 19.96 -4.17
C LEU A 45 14.23 18.64 -3.42
N LYS A 46 15.12 17.65 -3.65
CA LYS A 46 15.11 16.36 -2.92
C LYS A 46 15.45 16.52 -1.43
N GLU A 47 16.40 17.39 -1.10
CA GLU A 47 16.73 17.73 0.31
C GLU A 47 15.52 18.34 1.02
N ASN A 48 14.72 19.14 0.30
CA ASN A 48 13.45 19.70 0.77
C ASN A 48 12.24 18.81 0.46
N GLN A 49 12.46 17.50 0.37
CA GLN A 49 11.42 16.49 0.23
C GLN A 49 10.46 16.72 -0.93
N CYS A 50 10.94 17.25 -2.06
CA CYS A 50 10.14 17.60 -3.24
C CYS A 50 9.04 18.65 -2.99
N ILE A 51 9.26 19.57 -2.04
CA ILE A 51 8.42 20.76 -1.83
C ILE A 51 9.05 21.96 -2.54
N CYS A 52 8.24 22.70 -3.31
CA CYS A 52 8.69 23.91 -4.00
C CYS A 52 9.08 25.02 -3.01
N PHE A 53 10.31 25.52 -3.11
CA PHE A 53 10.80 26.62 -2.28
C PHE A 53 10.09 27.96 -2.48
N ALA A 54 9.48 28.17 -3.66
CA ALA A 54 8.85 29.43 -4.02
C ALA A 54 7.37 29.50 -3.61
N CYS A 55 6.62 28.40 -3.78
CA CYS A 55 5.17 28.39 -3.56
C CYS A 55 4.67 27.32 -2.58
N GLY A 56 5.55 26.48 -2.02
CA GLY A 56 5.15 25.40 -1.11
C GLY A 56 4.42 24.23 -1.77
N TYR A 57 4.24 24.22 -3.10
CA TYR A 57 3.58 23.13 -3.80
C TYR A 57 4.35 21.81 -3.66
N HIS A 58 3.61 20.72 -3.46
CA HIS A 58 4.15 19.37 -3.34
C HIS A 58 4.33 18.74 -4.73
N LEU A 59 5.58 18.59 -5.18
CA LEU A 59 5.88 17.89 -6.41
C LEU A 59 5.86 16.38 -6.21
N GLN A 60 5.77 15.66 -7.34
CA GLN A 60 5.88 14.21 -7.39
C GLN A 60 7.19 13.74 -6.75
N MET A 61 7.08 12.68 -5.96
CA MET A 61 8.19 12.08 -5.22
C MET A 61 8.12 10.56 -5.41
N ASN A 62 9.26 9.96 -5.74
CA ASN A 62 9.31 8.52 -5.94
C ASN A 62 9.22 7.76 -4.61
N SER A 63 8.84 6.49 -4.71
CA SER A 63 8.65 5.60 -3.56
C SER A 63 9.89 5.45 -2.68
N ARG A 64 11.08 5.35 -3.29
CA ARG A 64 12.36 5.19 -2.55
C ARG A 64 12.72 6.43 -1.73
N GLU A 65 12.52 7.62 -2.28
CA GLU A 65 12.76 8.88 -1.57
C GLU A 65 11.76 9.05 -0.42
N ARG A 66 10.49 8.67 -0.63
CA ARG A 66 9.48 8.66 0.45
C ARG A 66 9.87 7.73 1.60
N ILE A 67 10.30 6.50 1.29
CA ILE A 67 10.79 5.55 2.31
C ILE A 67 11.97 6.15 3.08
N LYS A 68 12.95 6.72 2.37
CA LYS A 68 14.14 7.34 2.99
C LYS A 68 13.78 8.48 3.96
N ASN A 69 12.70 9.21 3.69
CA ASN A 69 12.29 10.34 4.52
C ASN A 69 11.46 9.94 5.75
N LEU A 70 10.74 8.81 5.67
CA LEU A 70 9.85 8.36 6.74
C LEU A 70 10.47 7.31 7.65
N ILE A 71 11.34 6.45 7.12
CA ILE A 71 11.93 5.31 7.82
C ILE A 71 13.33 5.66 8.30
N ASP A 72 13.66 5.21 9.51
CA ASP A 72 14.95 5.41 10.14
C ASP A 72 16.07 4.74 9.34
N ILE A 73 17.21 5.43 9.27
CA ILE A 73 18.35 5.03 8.44
C ILE A 73 18.83 3.64 8.85
N GLY A 74 18.92 2.74 7.86
CA GLY A 74 19.43 1.36 8.06
C GLY A 74 18.40 0.37 8.58
N THR A 75 17.14 0.77 8.77
CA THR A 75 16.10 -0.11 9.33
C THR A 75 15.16 -0.71 8.28
N TRP A 76 15.13 -0.14 7.07
CA TRP A 76 14.26 -0.61 5.99
C TRP A 76 14.54 -2.06 5.58
N ARG A 77 13.50 -2.89 5.62
CA ARG A 77 13.50 -4.29 5.19
C ARG A 77 12.40 -4.48 4.15
N PRO A 78 12.75 -4.54 2.85
CA PRO A 78 11.75 -4.69 1.81
C PRO A 78 11.10 -6.08 1.86
N LEU A 79 9.84 -6.16 1.41
CA LEU A 79 9.07 -7.40 1.29
C LEU A 79 8.68 -7.64 -0.16
N ASP A 80 8.66 -8.92 -0.56
CA ASP A 80 8.19 -9.39 -1.87
C ASP A 80 8.83 -8.65 -3.07
N GLU A 81 10.15 -8.39 -3.00
CA GLU A 81 10.88 -7.64 -4.03
C GLU A 81 10.88 -8.31 -5.40
N THR A 82 10.77 -9.63 -5.44
CA THR A 82 10.81 -10.43 -6.66
C THR A 82 9.44 -10.62 -7.31
N LEU A 83 8.36 -10.17 -6.66
CA LEU A 83 7.01 -10.32 -7.20
C LEU A 83 6.81 -9.38 -8.39
N SER A 84 6.45 -9.95 -9.55
CA SER A 84 6.32 -9.23 -10.81
C SER A 84 5.01 -9.58 -11.53
N PRO A 85 4.46 -8.65 -12.34
CA PRO A 85 3.18 -8.84 -13.00
C PRO A 85 3.28 -9.84 -14.16
N CYS A 86 2.21 -10.59 -14.36
CA CYS A 86 2.00 -11.46 -15.53
C CYS A 86 1.01 -10.81 -16.52
N ASN A 87 0.90 -11.35 -17.72
CA ASN A 87 -0.12 -10.93 -18.70
C ASN A 87 -1.22 -12.00 -18.84
N PRO A 88 -2.19 -12.07 -17.90
CA PRO A 88 -3.21 -13.12 -17.90
C PRO A 88 -4.30 -12.97 -18.97
N LEU A 89 -4.41 -11.79 -19.60
CA LEU A 89 -5.47 -11.48 -20.56
C LEU A 89 -4.95 -11.32 -21.99
N ASP A 90 -3.66 -11.58 -22.24
CA ASP A 90 -2.99 -11.30 -23.51
C ASP A 90 -3.30 -9.91 -24.06
N PHE A 91 -3.34 -8.91 -23.16
CA PHE A 91 -3.84 -7.58 -23.49
C PHE A 91 -2.90 -6.86 -24.47
N TYR A 92 -3.50 -6.25 -25.49
CA TYR A 92 -2.80 -5.53 -26.54
C TYR A 92 -3.53 -4.22 -26.88
N ASP A 93 -2.77 -3.13 -26.95
CA ASP A 93 -3.24 -1.85 -27.50
C ASP A 93 -2.30 -1.33 -28.60
N GLN A 94 -1.76 -0.11 -28.46
CA GLN A 94 -0.64 0.36 -29.29
C GLN A 94 0.66 -0.39 -28.98
N LYS A 95 0.77 -0.95 -27.77
CA LYS A 95 1.88 -1.77 -27.27
C LYS A 95 1.31 -3.00 -26.56
N THR A 96 2.08 -4.07 -26.48
CA THR A 96 1.69 -5.22 -25.63
C THR A 96 1.73 -4.81 -24.15
N TYR A 97 0.93 -5.45 -23.30
CA TYR A 97 1.00 -5.19 -21.86
C TYR A 97 2.40 -5.50 -21.29
N THR A 98 3.04 -6.57 -21.77
CA THR A 98 4.41 -6.94 -21.41
C THR A 98 5.44 -5.86 -21.76
N GLU A 99 5.34 -5.23 -22.93
CA GLU A 99 6.21 -4.10 -23.29
C GLU A 99 5.97 -2.89 -22.37
N ARG A 100 4.71 -2.58 -22.04
CA ARG A 100 4.38 -1.49 -21.12
C ARG A 100 4.97 -1.70 -19.73
N ILE A 101 4.89 -2.94 -19.23
CA ILE A 101 5.53 -3.34 -17.98
C ILE A 101 7.04 -3.15 -18.09
N GLN A 102 7.67 -3.72 -19.12
CA GLN A 102 9.12 -3.64 -19.29
C GLN A 102 9.61 -2.18 -19.38
N ASP A 103 8.95 -1.34 -20.18
CA ASP A 103 9.24 0.09 -20.29
C ASP A 103 9.14 0.79 -18.91
N ALA A 104 8.12 0.45 -18.12
CA ALA A 104 7.93 1.01 -16.79
C ALA A 104 9.00 0.51 -15.80
N GLN A 105 9.33 -0.77 -15.82
CA GLN A 105 10.37 -1.38 -14.99
C GLN A 105 11.75 -0.82 -15.33
N GLU A 106 12.07 -0.64 -16.62
CA GLU A 106 13.34 -0.08 -17.06
C GLU A 106 13.51 1.37 -16.62
N ARG A 107 12.45 2.18 -16.71
CA ARG A 107 12.45 3.59 -16.31
C ARG A 107 12.51 3.78 -14.80
N THR A 108 11.74 3.01 -14.04
CA THR A 108 11.56 3.21 -12.58
C THR A 108 12.48 2.33 -11.73
N LYS A 109 12.98 1.23 -12.30
CA LYS A 109 13.69 0.15 -11.58
C LYS A 109 12.83 -0.50 -10.48
N LEU A 110 11.52 -0.45 -10.60
CA LEU A 110 10.55 -1.11 -9.74
C LEU A 110 9.96 -2.32 -10.47
N GLN A 111 9.55 -3.37 -9.75
CA GLN A 111 8.83 -4.49 -10.35
C GLN A 111 7.38 -4.15 -10.68
N ASP A 112 6.74 -3.35 -9.83
CA ASP A 112 5.39 -2.81 -10.00
C ASP A 112 5.25 -1.48 -9.23
N ALA A 113 4.07 -0.85 -9.30
CA ALA A 113 3.71 0.45 -8.77
C ALA A 113 3.69 0.59 -7.23
N ILE A 114 4.22 -0.37 -6.47
CA ILE A 114 4.32 -0.26 -5.01
C ILE A 114 5.58 -0.92 -4.46
N LEU A 115 6.22 -0.23 -3.52
CA LEU A 115 7.21 -0.80 -2.62
C LEU A 115 6.58 -1.07 -1.25
N THR A 116 6.77 -2.27 -0.74
CA THR A 116 6.27 -2.69 0.57
C THR A 116 7.44 -3.20 1.41
N GLY A 117 7.35 -3.00 2.72
CA GLY A 117 8.41 -3.40 3.64
C GLY A 117 8.10 -3.03 5.08
N THR A 118 9.03 -3.37 5.96
CA THR A 118 9.01 -2.97 7.38
C THR A 118 10.19 -2.06 7.68
N GLY A 119 10.07 -1.26 8.73
CA GLY A 119 11.12 -0.38 9.20
C GLY A 119 10.77 0.22 10.55
N LEU A 120 11.66 1.09 11.05
CA LEU A 120 11.37 1.88 12.24
C LEU A 120 11.01 3.32 11.82
N LEU A 121 10.00 3.89 12.46
CA LEU A 121 9.64 5.29 12.38
C LEU A 121 9.85 5.89 13.77
N ASP A 122 10.98 6.60 13.95
CA ASP A 122 11.40 7.13 15.25
C ASP A 122 11.36 6.03 16.34
N GLU A 123 12.05 4.92 16.05
CA GLU A 123 12.14 3.70 16.86
C GLU A 123 10.86 2.83 16.95
N ILE A 124 9.74 3.27 16.38
CA ILE A 124 8.49 2.50 16.39
C ILE A 124 8.44 1.55 15.17
N PRO A 125 8.22 0.23 15.35
CA PRO A 125 8.12 -0.68 14.22
C PRO A 125 6.84 -0.45 13.42
N VAL A 126 7.00 -0.23 12.12
CA VAL A 126 5.90 0.03 11.18
C VAL A 126 6.01 -0.87 9.94
N ALA A 127 4.85 -1.23 9.41
CA ALA A 127 4.70 -1.83 8.08
C ALA A 127 4.29 -0.71 7.11
N LEU A 128 5.10 -0.49 6.07
CA LEU A 128 4.94 0.64 5.16
C LEU A 128 4.79 0.15 3.72
N GLY A 129 3.73 0.63 3.06
CA GLY A 129 3.52 0.50 1.62
C GLY A 129 3.55 1.88 0.96
N VAL A 130 4.39 2.06 -0.06
CA VAL A 130 4.51 3.33 -0.79
C VAL A 130 4.26 3.11 -2.27
N MET A 131 3.13 3.62 -2.75
CA MET A 131 2.80 3.60 -4.18
C MET A 131 3.69 4.58 -4.95
N ASP A 132 3.98 4.25 -6.21
CA ASP A 132 4.78 5.07 -7.11
C ASP A 132 3.99 5.42 -8.38
N PHE A 133 3.53 6.67 -8.45
CA PHE A 133 2.77 7.16 -9.61
C PHE A 133 3.59 7.09 -10.91
N SER A 134 4.92 7.11 -10.82
CA SER A 134 5.78 7.02 -11.99
C SER A 134 5.65 5.67 -12.70
N PHE A 135 5.24 4.59 -12.03
CA PHE A 135 5.00 3.29 -12.66
C PHE A 135 3.56 3.19 -13.17
N MET A 136 3.35 3.34 -14.48
CA MET A 136 2.03 3.21 -15.13
C MET A 136 0.90 4.01 -14.42
N GLY A 137 1.21 5.23 -13.94
CA GLY A 137 0.25 6.08 -13.24
C GLY A 137 -0.11 5.57 -11.84
N GLY A 138 0.74 4.76 -11.22
CA GLY A 138 0.48 4.14 -9.92
C GLY A 138 -0.73 3.20 -9.95
N SER A 139 -1.11 2.69 -11.13
CA SER A 139 -2.35 1.94 -11.28
C SER A 139 -2.31 0.64 -10.47
N MET A 140 -3.40 0.30 -9.79
CA MET A 140 -3.47 -0.93 -9.01
C MET A 140 -3.80 -2.12 -9.91
N GLY A 141 -2.82 -3.02 -10.09
CA GLY A 141 -2.99 -4.35 -10.69
C GLY A 141 -2.89 -5.47 -9.65
N SER A 142 -2.83 -6.71 -10.10
CA SER A 142 -2.79 -7.91 -9.27
C SER A 142 -1.58 -7.94 -8.32
N VAL A 143 -0.41 -7.48 -8.79
CA VAL A 143 0.80 -7.46 -7.96
C VAL A 143 0.73 -6.37 -6.90
N VAL A 144 0.28 -5.15 -7.23
CA VAL A 144 0.00 -4.13 -6.22
C VAL A 144 -0.94 -4.67 -5.13
N GLY A 145 -2.05 -5.31 -5.54
CA GLY A 145 -3.01 -5.88 -4.59
C GLY A 145 -2.43 -7.00 -3.73
N GLU A 146 -1.66 -7.91 -4.32
CA GLU A 146 -0.96 -8.97 -3.58
C GLU A 146 0.06 -8.41 -2.60
N LYS A 147 0.92 -7.46 -2.98
CA LYS A 147 1.93 -6.88 -2.09
C LYS A 147 1.31 -6.16 -0.90
N ILE A 148 0.24 -5.39 -1.13
CA ILE A 148 -0.50 -4.73 -0.05
C ILE A 148 -1.12 -5.78 0.88
N THR A 149 -1.77 -6.82 0.33
CA THR A 149 -2.40 -7.87 1.13
C THR A 149 -1.36 -8.59 2.01
N ARG A 150 -0.22 -8.99 1.44
CA ARG A 150 0.88 -9.62 2.19
C ARG A 150 1.45 -8.71 3.28
N LEU A 151 1.56 -7.41 2.99
CA LEU A 151 2.01 -6.42 3.97
C LEU A 151 1.02 -6.32 5.14
N ILE A 152 -0.28 -6.26 4.87
CA ILE A 152 -1.34 -6.22 5.90
C ILE A 152 -1.30 -7.48 6.75
N GLU A 153 -1.23 -8.66 6.13
CA GLU A 153 -1.16 -9.94 6.84
C GLU A 153 0.13 -10.06 7.66
N HIS A 154 1.25 -9.54 7.16
CA HIS A 154 2.49 -9.49 7.92
C HIS A 154 2.40 -8.52 9.10
N ALA A 155 1.84 -7.33 8.89
CA ALA A 155 1.61 -6.35 9.94
C ALA A 155 0.67 -6.87 11.02
N ALA A 156 -0.39 -7.57 10.63
CA ALA A 156 -1.33 -8.24 11.53
C ALA A 156 -0.61 -9.25 12.44
N ARG A 157 0.22 -10.12 11.84
CA ARG A 157 0.96 -11.17 12.56
C ARG A 157 1.99 -10.62 13.52
N GLU A 158 2.73 -9.59 13.14
CA GLU A 158 3.79 -9.00 13.96
C GLU A 158 3.28 -7.90 14.90
N GLY A 159 2.02 -7.47 14.77
CA GLY A 159 1.45 -6.38 15.57
C GLY A 159 1.97 -5.00 15.19
N TYR A 160 2.38 -4.80 13.93
CA TYR A 160 2.92 -3.51 13.46
C TYR A 160 1.81 -2.55 13.04
N VAL A 161 2.04 -1.26 13.26
CA VAL A 161 1.23 -0.18 12.71
C VAL A 161 1.39 -0.19 11.19
N LEU A 162 0.27 -0.13 10.47
CA LEU A 162 0.24 -0.14 9.01
C LEU A 162 0.15 1.29 8.49
N ILE A 163 0.99 1.63 7.51
CA ILE A 163 0.98 2.93 6.84
C ILE A 163 0.97 2.67 5.33
N LEU A 164 -0.04 3.18 4.62
CA LEU A 164 -0.11 3.12 3.16
C LEU A 164 -0.10 4.52 2.56
N ILE A 165 0.92 4.82 1.75
CA ILE A 165 1.00 6.05 0.96
C ILE A 165 0.42 5.79 -0.42
N CYS A 166 -0.73 6.40 -0.66
CA CYS A 166 -1.53 6.22 -1.86
C CYS A 166 -1.15 7.26 -2.92
N ALA A 167 -0.84 6.78 -4.12
CA ALA A 167 -0.55 7.59 -5.30
C ALA A 167 -0.96 6.78 -6.53
N SER A 168 -2.13 7.06 -7.09
CA SER A 168 -2.71 6.25 -8.17
C SER A 168 -3.68 7.02 -9.04
N GLY A 169 -3.66 6.71 -10.33
CA GLY A 169 -4.69 7.09 -11.30
C GLY A 169 -5.92 6.17 -11.30
N GLY A 170 -5.89 5.03 -10.61
CA GLY A 170 -7.01 4.07 -10.56
C GLY A 170 -6.59 2.60 -10.72
N ALA A 171 -7.54 1.77 -11.13
CA ALA A 171 -7.30 0.34 -11.39
C ALA A 171 -6.56 0.14 -12.72
N ARG A 172 -5.72 -0.90 -12.81
CA ARG A 172 -4.95 -1.19 -14.02
C ARG A 172 -5.82 -1.89 -15.07
N MET A 173 -6.25 -1.13 -16.06
CA MET A 173 -7.19 -1.61 -17.09
C MET A 173 -6.65 -2.81 -17.88
N GLN A 174 -5.33 -2.93 -18.04
CA GLN A 174 -4.70 -4.02 -18.78
C GLN A 174 -4.94 -5.41 -18.15
N GLU A 175 -5.21 -5.46 -16.85
CA GLU A 175 -5.55 -6.71 -16.14
C GLU A 175 -7.07 -6.86 -15.90
N GLY A 176 -7.88 -5.91 -16.40
CA GLY A 176 -9.34 -5.98 -16.38
C GLY A 176 -9.94 -6.21 -14.99
N VAL A 177 -10.77 -7.25 -14.87
CA VAL A 177 -11.47 -7.60 -13.63
C VAL A 177 -10.52 -7.98 -12.49
N LEU A 178 -9.32 -8.48 -12.80
CA LEU A 178 -8.35 -8.85 -11.76
C LEU A 178 -7.92 -7.63 -10.95
N SER A 179 -7.74 -6.49 -11.61
CA SER A 179 -7.46 -5.20 -10.95
C SER A 179 -8.62 -4.75 -10.07
N LEU A 180 -9.86 -4.91 -10.53
CA LEU A 180 -11.05 -4.55 -9.75
C LEU A 180 -11.15 -5.40 -8.48
N MET A 181 -10.90 -6.71 -8.59
CA MET A 181 -10.98 -7.64 -7.46
C MET A 181 -9.92 -7.39 -6.37
N GLN A 182 -8.85 -6.66 -6.69
CA GLN A 182 -7.88 -6.26 -5.66
C GLN A 182 -8.50 -5.32 -4.62
N MET A 183 -9.51 -4.53 -4.99
CA MET A 183 -10.23 -3.67 -4.04
C MET A 183 -10.85 -4.49 -2.92
N ALA A 184 -11.62 -5.53 -3.29
CA ALA A 184 -12.29 -6.42 -2.34
C ALA A 184 -11.28 -7.22 -1.51
N LYS A 185 -10.21 -7.70 -2.15
CA LYS A 185 -9.15 -8.46 -1.49
C LYS A 185 -8.49 -7.66 -0.37
N ILE A 186 -8.02 -6.44 -0.68
CA ILE A 186 -7.34 -5.60 0.30
C ILE A 186 -8.30 -5.17 1.41
N ALA A 187 -9.54 -4.79 1.07
CA ALA A 187 -10.56 -4.43 2.05
C ALA A 187 -10.86 -5.57 3.02
N SER A 188 -10.88 -6.82 2.53
CA SER A 188 -11.10 -8.00 3.37
C SER A 188 -9.94 -8.24 4.33
N ALA A 189 -8.69 -8.08 3.87
CA ALA A 189 -7.52 -8.17 4.72
C ALA A 189 -7.46 -7.05 5.77
N LEU A 190 -7.80 -5.81 5.38
CA LEU A 190 -7.91 -4.67 6.29
C LEU A 190 -8.98 -4.88 7.36
N ASN A 191 -10.14 -5.44 6.99
CA ASN A 191 -11.19 -5.74 7.96
C ASN A 191 -10.69 -6.69 9.06
N ILE A 192 -9.90 -7.71 8.72
CA ILE A 192 -9.29 -8.60 9.73
C ILE A 192 -8.25 -7.82 10.56
N TYR A 193 -7.42 -7.00 9.92
CA TYR A 193 -6.41 -6.19 10.61
C TYR A 193 -7.02 -5.21 11.63
N GLN A 194 -8.09 -4.51 11.25
CA GLN A 194 -8.75 -3.51 12.11
C GLN A 194 -9.70 -4.18 13.11
N SER A 195 -10.62 -5.03 12.65
CA SER A 195 -11.70 -5.59 13.49
C SER A 195 -11.23 -6.75 14.37
N SER A 196 -10.36 -7.61 13.85
CA SER A 196 -9.87 -8.78 14.61
C SER A 196 -8.57 -8.44 15.34
N ALA A 197 -7.56 -7.91 14.63
CA ALA A 197 -6.26 -7.62 15.24
C ALA A 197 -6.25 -6.32 16.07
N ASN A 198 -7.25 -5.45 15.93
CA ASN A 198 -7.35 -4.16 16.64
C ASN A 198 -6.07 -3.30 16.48
N LEU A 199 -5.49 -3.30 15.28
CA LEU A 199 -4.28 -2.56 14.96
C LEU A 199 -4.58 -1.29 14.16
N LEU A 200 -3.71 -0.31 14.31
CA LEU A 200 -3.87 1.03 13.73
C LEU A 200 -3.38 1.09 12.27
N TYR A 201 -4.25 1.54 11.37
CA TYR A 201 -3.97 1.76 9.96
C TYR A 201 -4.06 3.25 9.59
N PHE A 202 -2.94 3.81 9.12
CA PHE A 202 -2.87 5.14 8.51
C PHE A 202 -2.96 5.07 6.98
N SER A 203 -3.90 5.80 6.40
CA SER A 203 -3.91 6.05 4.96
C SER A 203 -3.41 7.46 4.66
N ILE A 204 -2.37 7.57 3.82
CA ILE A 204 -1.77 8.84 3.44
C ILE A 204 -2.07 9.10 1.97
N LEU A 205 -2.95 10.06 1.72
CA LEU A 205 -3.43 10.43 0.40
C LEU A 205 -2.49 11.47 -0.22
N THR A 206 -1.93 11.12 -1.37
CA THR A 206 -1.03 12.02 -2.10
C THR A 206 -1.59 12.33 -3.49
N SER A 207 -1.03 13.35 -4.14
CA SER A 207 -1.51 13.79 -5.45
C SER A 207 -0.91 12.95 -6.58
N PRO A 208 -1.70 12.34 -7.48
CA PRO A 208 -3.14 12.10 -7.39
C PRO A 208 -3.47 10.75 -6.68
N THR A 209 -4.63 10.67 -6.04
CA THR A 209 -5.23 9.41 -5.55
C THR A 209 -6.65 9.30 -6.08
N THR A 210 -6.82 8.55 -7.18
CA THR A 210 -8.11 8.45 -7.88
C THR A 210 -8.60 7.02 -8.12
N GLY A 211 -9.88 6.88 -8.49
CA GLY A 211 -10.45 5.63 -8.97
C GLY A 211 -10.60 4.54 -7.91
N GLY A 212 -10.29 3.30 -8.29
CA GLY A 212 -10.45 2.13 -7.44
C GLY A 212 -9.61 2.16 -6.17
N VAL A 213 -8.46 2.85 -6.17
CA VAL A 213 -7.63 3.02 -4.96
C VAL A 213 -8.35 3.88 -3.93
N THR A 214 -8.88 5.04 -4.35
CA THR A 214 -9.70 5.92 -3.49
C THR A 214 -10.95 5.22 -2.97
N ALA A 215 -11.61 4.41 -3.79
CA ALA A 215 -12.82 3.66 -3.40
C ALA A 215 -12.52 2.34 -2.67
N SER A 216 -11.28 2.11 -2.21
CA SER A 216 -10.91 0.94 -1.43
C SER A 216 -9.98 1.34 -0.28
N PHE A 217 -8.79 0.76 -0.19
CA PHE A 217 -7.92 0.88 0.97
C PHE A 217 -7.49 2.31 1.30
N ALA A 218 -7.48 3.23 0.34
CA ALA A 218 -7.11 4.62 0.59
C ALA A 218 -8.12 5.36 1.51
N MET A 219 -9.39 4.92 1.55
CA MET A 219 -10.44 5.52 2.37
C MET A 219 -10.93 4.60 3.49
N LEU A 220 -10.18 3.53 3.78
CA LEU A 220 -10.46 2.58 4.87
C LEU A 220 -9.49 2.73 6.05
N GLY A 221 -8.72 3.83 6.09
CA GLY A 221 -7.83 4.16 7.20
C GLY A 221 -8.62 4.40 8.50
N ASP A 222 -8.04 4.02 9.64
CA ASP A 222 -8.51 4.51 10.93
C ASP A 222 -8.25 6.02 11.03
N LEU A 223 -7.15 6.46 10.44
CA LEU A 223 -6.80 7.85 10.22
C LEU A 223 -6.36 8.08 8.78
N ILE A 224 -6.98 9.06 8.14
CA ILE A 224 -6.78 9.43 6.75
C ILE A 224 -6.12 10.81 6.73
N PHE A 225 -4.83 10.84 6.41
CA PHE A 225 -4.06 12.05 6.23
C PHE A 225 -3.93 12.38 4.75
N ALA A 226 -3.92 13.67 4.40
CA ALA A 226 -3.66 14.12 3.05
C ALA A 226 -2.49 15.10 2.99
N GLU A 227 -1.76 15.09 1.88
CA GLU A 227 -0.83 16.19 1.57
C GLU A 227 -1.61 17.42 1.06
N PRO A 228 -1.14 18.66 1.33
CA PRO A 228 -1.74 19.90 0.84
C PRO A 228 -1.95 19.92 -0.68
N ASN A 229 -3.10 20.45 -1.11
CA ASN A 229 -3.55 20.50 -2.50
C ASN A 229 -3.53 19.15 -3.24
N ALA A 230 -3.59 18.02 -2.53
CA ALA A 230 -3.61 16.71 -3.18
C ALA A 230 -4.92 16.47 -3.92
N LEU A 231 -4.84 16.02 -5.18
CA LEU A 231 -6.02 15.68 -5.97
C LEU A 231 -6.52 14.28 -5.60
N ILE A 232 -7.69 14.19 -4.98
CA ILE A 232 -8.26 12.96 -4.47
C ILE A 232 -9.72 12.83 -4.91
N GLY A 233 -10.08 11.72 -5.55
CA GLY A 233 -11.47 11.50 -5.93
C GLY A 233 -11.72 10.24 -6.75
N PHE A 234 -12.95 9.72 -6.69
CA PHE A 234 -13.30 8.50 -7.40
C PHE A 234 -13.23 8.66 -8.92
N ALA A 235 -13.96 9.65 -9.47
CA ALA A 235 -13.94 9.95 -10.90
C ALA A 235 -13.09 11.19 -11.17
N GLY A 236 -12.38 11.22 -12.29
CA GLY A 236 -11.61 12.40 -12.69
C GLY A 236 -12.52 13.59 -13.01
N ARG A 237 -12.09 14.80 -12.62
CA ARG A 237 -12.80 16.08 -12.86
C ARG A 237 -13.44 16.20 -14.25
N ARG A 238 -12.68 15.85 -15.29
CA ARG A 238 -13.14 15.89 -16.69
C ARG A 238 -14.39 15.05 -16.94
N VAL A 239 -14.46 13.84 -16.37
CA VAL A 239 -15.60 12.94 -16.57
C VAL A 239 -16.83 13.51 -15.89
N ILE A 240 -16.67 14.06 -14.69
CA ILE A 240 -17.76 14.65 -13.90
C ILE A 240 -18.34 15.89 -14.61
N GLU A 241 -17.50 16.81 -15.07
CA GLU A 241 -17.95 18.01 -15.82
C GLU A 241 -18.70 17.63 -17.10
N GLN A 242 -18.27 16.58 -17.80
CA GLN A 242 -18.95 16.09 -19.00
C GLN A 242 -20.31 15.45 -18.68
N THR A 243 -20.45 14.76 -17.55
CA THR A 243 -21.71 14.13 -17.15
C THR A 243 -22.71 15.16 -16.64
N LEU A 244 -22.27 16.12 -15.81
CA LEU A 244 -23.15 17.12 -15.20
C LEU A 244 -23.41 18.32 -16.13
N GLN A 245 -22.58 18.54 -17.14
CA GLN A 245 -22.62 19.73 -18.02
C GLN A 245 -22.48 21.05 -17.23
N GLU A 246 -21.78 20.99 -16.10
CA GLU A 246 -21.54 22.12 -15.20
C GLU A 246 -20.05 22.29 -14.92
N LYS A 247 -19.65 23.51 -14.59
CA LYS A 247 -18.28 23.80 -14.15
C LYS A 247 -18.15 23.50 -12.66
N LEU A 248 -17.16 22.69 -12.31
CA LEU A 248 -16.87 22.39 -10.92
C LEU A 248 -16.09 23.53 -10.24
N PRO A 249 -16.18 23.67 -8.91
CA PRO A 249 -15.35 24.61 -8.14
C PRO A 249 -13.85 24.42 -8.42
N GLU A 250 -13.04 25.48 -8.28
CA GLU A 250 -11.59 25.37 -8.54
C GLU A 250 -10.91 24.38 -7.60
N ASN A 251 -11.25 24.41 -6.32
CA ASN A 251 -10.75 23.50 -5.28
C ASN A 251 -11.43 22.12 -5.26
N PHE A 252 -12.32 21.81 -6.21
CA PHE A 252 -12.99 20.52 -6.23
C PHE A 252 -11.97 19.37 -6.25
N GLN A 253 -12.17 18.36 -5.38
CA GLN A 253 -11.28 17.21 -5.18
C GLN A 253 -9.90 17.53 -4.59
N THR A 254 -9.62 18.74 -4.11
CA THR A 254 -8.39 18.97 -3.34
C THR A 254 -8.51 18.41 -1.92
N SER A 255 -7.38 18.20 -1.24
CA SER A 255 -7.33 17.80 0.16
C SER A 255 -8.15 18.72 1.07
N GLU A 256 -8.11 20.03 0.82
CA GLU A 256 -8.88 21.05 1.56
C GLU A 256 -10.38 20.86 1.36
N TYR A 257 -10.81 20.60 0.12
CA TYR A 257 -12.20 20.27 -0.17
C TYR A 257 -12.63 19.00 0.54
N LEU A 258 -11.79 17.95 0.56
CA LEU A 258 -12.12 16.70 1.25
C LEU A 258 -12.23 16.89 2.78
N LEU A 259 -11.33 17.68 3.38
CA LEU A 259 -11.37 18.01 4.80
C LEU A 259 -12.66 18.76 5.17
N ASP A 260 -13.05 19.76 4.37
CA ASP A 260 -14.30 20.51 4.57
C ASP A 260 -15.56 19.63 4.51
N HIS A 261 -15.49 18.49 3.80
CA HIS A 261 -16.58 17.51 3.68
C HIS A 261 -16.44 16.31 4.64
N GLY A 262 -15.46 16.32 5.55
CA GLY A 262 -15.25 15.26 6.54
C GLY A 262 -14.76 13.93 5.95
N LEU A 263 -14.10 13.96 4.77
CA LEU A 263 -13.55 12.76 4.11
C LEU A 263 -12.05 12.54 4.41
N CYS A 264 -11.42 13.46 5.13
CA CYS A 264 -10.02 13.40 5.54
C CYS A 264 -9.92 13.96 6.95
N ASP A 265 -9.05 13.40 7.79
CA ASP A 265 -8.89 13.82 9.19
C ASP A 265 -7.95 15.02 9.32
N LEU A 266 -6.81 14.98 8.63
CA LEU A 266 -5.76 16.00 8.72
C LEU A 266 -5.05 16.23 7.38
N ILE A 267 -4.72 17.49 7.11
CA ILE A 267 -3.86 17.88 6.00
C ILE A 267 -2.48 18.20 6.56
N ILE A 268 -1.47 17.44 6.15
CA ILE A 268 -0.12 17.49 6.74
C ILE A 268 0.92 17.75 5.65
N PRO A 269 1.65 18.87 5.71
CA PRO A 269 2.78 19.10 4.82
C PRO A 269 3.85 18.02 5.00
N ARG A 270 4.55 17.66 3.92
CA ARG A 270 5.43 16.50 3.88
C ARG A 270 6.60 16.61 4.89
N SER A 271 7.03 17.84 5.15
CA SER A 271 8.05 18.18 6.16
C SER A 271 7.68 17.74 7.57
N PHE A 272 6.39 17.75 7.92
CA PHE A 272 5.89 17.40 9.25
C PHE A 272 5.29 16.00 9.32
N LEU A 273 5.19 15.29 8.19
CA LEU A 273 4.49 14.01 8.10
C LEU A 273 5.08 12.94 9.03
N LYS A 274 6.41 12.80 9.07
CA LYS A 274 7.08 11.82 9.96
C LYS A 274 6.75 12.11 11.43
N GLN A 275 6.90 13.37 11.83
CA GLN A 275 6.64 13.80 13.21
C GLN A 275 5.17 13.62 13.59
N ALA A 276 4.23 13.98 12.71
CA ALA A 276 2.82 13.82 12.98
C ALA A 276 2.41 12.34 13.12
N LEU A 277 2.97 11.45 12.30
CA LEU A 277 2.78 10.01 12.45
C LEU A 277 3.30 9.52 13.79
N TYR A 278 4.52 9.91 14.16
CA TYR A 278 5.12 9.54 15.44
C TYR A 278 4.26 9.98 16.63
N GLU A 279 3.90 11.26 16.69
CA GLU A 279 3.08 11.83 17.77
C GLU A 279 1.70 11.16 17.86
N THR A 280 1.10 10.86 16.72
CA THR A 280 -0.20 10.18 16.68
C THR A 280 -0.08 8.74 17.19
N ILE A 281 0.94 8.00 16.74
CA ILE A 281 1.15 6.63 17.23
C ILE A 281 1.43 6.62 18.73
N LEU A 282 2.22 7.58 19.23
CA LEU A 282 2.50 7.72 20.66
C LEU A 282 1.22 7.99 21.46
N LEU A 283 0.36 8.89 20.98
CA LEU A 283 -0.94 9.15 21.59
C LEU A 283 -1.78 7.88 21.70
N TYR A 284 -1.88 7.09 20.63
CA TYR A 284 -2.60 5.81 20.62
C TYR A 284 -1.99 4.80 21.59
N LYS A 285 -0.66 4.73 21.65
CA LYS A 285 0.07 3.84 22.56
C LYS A 285 -0.17 4.17 24.02
N ASP A 286 -0.33 5.44 24.37
CA ASP A 286 -0.51 5.89 25.76
C ASP A 286 -1.98 5.89 26.22
N THR A 287 -2.92 5.51 25.33
CA THR A 287 -4.34 5.44 25.69
C THR A 287 -4.61 4.42 26.81
N PRO A 288 -5.48 4.75 27.78
CA PRO A 288 -5.80 3.87 28.90
C PRO A 288 -6.69 2.68 28.51
N TYR A 289 -7.47 2.82 27.43
CA TYR A 289 -8.37 1.77 26.94
C TYR A 289 -7.74 1.06 25.74
N LYS A 290 -7.20 -0.14 25.97
CA LYS A 290 -6.63 -1.00 24.93
C LYS A 290 -7.48 -2.26 24.80
N ARG A 291 -7.93 -2.54 23.58
CA ARG A 291 -8.54 -3.83 23.23
C ARG A 291 -7.46 -4.74 22.68
N ILE A 292 -7.33 -5.92 23.27
CA ILE A 292 -6.43 -6.96 22.77
C ILE A 292 -7.02 -7.49 21.46
N GLY A 293 -6.20 -7.59 20.42
CA GLY A 293 -6.60 -8.22 19.17
C GLY A 293 -6.74 -9.73 19.32
N LYS A 294 -7.54 -10.37 18.46
CA LYS A 294 -7.57 -11.82 18.32
C LYS A 294 -7.47 -12.18 16.85
N LEU A 295 -6.39 -12.82 16.45
CA LEU A 295 -6.22 -13.28 15.07
C LEU A 295 -6.89 -14.64 14.88
N PRO A 296 -7.58 -14.88 13.74
CA PRO A 296 -8.09 -16.20 13.42
C PRO A 296 -6.94 -17.21 13.27
N LYS A 297 -7.14 -18.46 13.73
CA LYS A 297 -6.12 -19.52 13.77
C LYS A 297 -5.41 -19.74 12.42
N ASN A 298 -6.14 -19.55 11.33
CA ASN A 298 -5.65 -19.77 9.96
C ASN A 298 -4.58 -18.75 9.51
N ILE A 299 -4.42 -17.64 10.24
CA ILE A 299 -3.47 -16.55 9.96
C ILE A 299 -2.30 -16.56 10.98
N GLN A 300 -2.36 -17.44 11.98
CA GLN A 300 -1.30 -17.60 12.97
C GLN A 300 -0.06 -18.25 12.34
N ARG A 301 1.13 -17.94 12.89
CA ARG A 301 2.42 -18.34 12.30
C ARG A 301 2.44 -19.85 11.99
N PRO A 302 2.74 -20.28 10.74
CA PRO A 302 3.26 -21.63 10.57
C PRO A 302 4.56 -21.73 11.37
N PHE A 303 4.77 -22.86 12.04
CA PHE A 303 6.01 -23.11 12.79
C PHE A 303 7.23 -22.83 11.90
N ASN A 304 8.31 -22.31 12.49
CA ASN A 304 9.59 -22.32 11.79
C ASN A 304 9.94 -23.78 11.43
N LEU A 305 10.51 -24.02 10.26
CA LEU A 305 10.89 -25.33 9.73
C LEU A 305 11.69 -26.16 10.74
N LEU A 306 12.52 -25.51 11.56
CA LEU A 306 13.25 -26.13 12.68
C LEU A 306 12.34 -26.60 13.83
N THR A 307 11.32 -25.80 14.15
CA THR A 307 10.33 -26.10 15.20
C THR A 307 9.40 -27.22 14.72
N GLU A 308 8.98 -27.16 13.45
CA GLU A 308 8.22 -28.20 12.78
C GLU A 308 8.98 -29.54 12.77
N GLU A 309 10.27 -29.53 12.41
CA GLU A 309 11.11 -30.73 12.44
C GLU A 309 11.36 -31.26 13.87
N ARG A 310 11.46 -30.38 14.88
CA ARG A 310 11.57 -30.80 16.29
C ARG A 310 10.29 -31.49 16.77
N ILE A 311 9.13 -30.94 16.42
CA ILE A 311 7.82 -31.52 16.74
C ILE A 311 7.66 -32.87 16.02
N ARG A 312 7.97 -32.91 14.72
CA ARG A 312 7.94 -34.13 13.90
C ARG A 312 8.84 -35.24 14.46
N ARG A 313 10.06 -34.91 14.90
CA ARG A 313 10.97 -35.89 15.53
C ARG A 313 10.48 -36.38 16.88
N LYS A 314 9.92 -35.50 17.72
CA LYS A 314 9.31 -35.90 19.01
C LYS A 314 8.10 -36.81 18.80
N TYR A 315 7.25 -36.51 17.82
CA TYR A 315 6.09 -37.33 17.46
C TYR A 315 6.52 -38.72 16.92
N ILE A 316 7.55 -38.78 16.06
CA ILE A 316 8.10 -40.05 15.56
C ILE A 316 8.70 -40.90 16.70
N ASN A 317 9.36 -40.27 17.68
CA ASN A 317 9.93 -40.99 18.84
C ASN A 317 8.85 -41.49 19.82
N ASN A 318 7.72 -40.80 19.96
CA ASN A 318 6.61 -41.19 20.84
C ASN A 318 5.58 -42.11 20.18
N LYS A 319 5.71 -42.40 18.89
CA LYS A 319 4.81 -43.30 18.13
C LYS A 319 4.81 -44.77 18.61
N ASN A 320 5.65 -45.10 19.59
CA ASN A 320 5.73 -46.41 20.25
C ASN A 320 4.95 -46.48 21.58
N CYS A 321 4.18 -45.45 21.94
CA CYS A 321 3.34 -45.45 23.14
C CYS A 321 1.88 -45.21 22.75
N ASP A 322 1.00 -46.13 23.14
CA ASP A 322 -0.39 -46.29 22.66
C ASP A 322 -1.38 -45.16 23.01
N ASN A 323 -0.91 -43.98 23.44
CA ASN A 323 -1.77 -42.87 23.84
C ASN A 323 -1.47 -41.59 23.04
N GLU A 324 -1.95 -41.52 21.79
CA GLU A 324 -1.83 -40.32 20.94
C GLU A 324 -2.54 -39.08 21.55
N ILE A 325 -3.55 -39.28 22.40
CA ILE A 325 -4.37 -38.23 23.01
C ILE A 325 -3.64 -37.56 24.20
N GLU A 326 -2.89 -38.34 24.99
CA GLU A 326 -2.15 -37.87 26.18
C GLU A 326 -0.91 -37.03 25.79
N PHE A 327 -0.40 -37.19 24.57
CA PHE A 327 0.68 -36.37 24.01
C PHE A 327 0.21 -34.95 23.65
N LEU A 328 -1.02 -34.81 23.13
CA LEU A 328 -1.58 -33.52 22.75
C LEU A 328 -2.04 -32.70 23.97
N GLU A 329 -2.54 -33.36 25.02
CA GLU A 329 -2.95 -32.70 26.27
C GLU A 329 -1.76 -32.20 27.11
N ASN A 330 -0.58 -32.83 27.00
CA ASN A 330 0.63 -32.42 27.72
C ASN A 330 1.48 -31.38 26.97
N PHE A 331 1.07 -30.94 25.77
CA PHE A 331 1.76 -29.87 25.05
C PHE A 331 1.28 -28.50 25.55
N SER A 332 1.88 -28.01 26.64
CA SER A 332 1.73 -26.61 27.03
C SER A 332 2.44 -25.72 26.00
N PHE A 333 1.67 -25.16 25.06
CA PHE A 333 2.12 -24.14 24.09
C PHE A 333 2.76 -22.90 24.74
N ILE A 334 2.60 -22.76 26.06
CA ILE A 334 3.08 -21.66 26.90
C ILE A 334 4.62 -21.65 27.07
N ASP A 335 5.31 -22.79 26.90
CA ASP A 335 6.74 -22.91 27.28
C ASP A 335 7.76 -22.82 26.13
N PHE A 336 7.34 -22.48 24.91
CA PHE A 336 8.29 -22.18 23.84
C PHE A 336 8.69 -20.70 23.88
N SER A 337 9.40 -20.32 24.94
CA SER A 337 10.21 -19.09 24.96
C SER A 337 11.34 -19.24 23.94
N ASP A 338 11.07 -18.86 22.70
CA ASP A 338 12.03 -18.93 21.60
C ASP A 338 13.27 -18.08 21.93
N GLN A 339 14.39 -18.76 22.10
CA GLN A 339 15.71 -18.14 22.14
C GLN A 339 16.00 -17.46 20.80
N PHE A 340 15.72 -16.16 20.76
CA PHE A 340 16.59 -15.10 20.26
C PHE A 340 17.59 -15.51 19.17
N SER A 341 17.15 -15.40 17.91
CA SER A 341 18.05 -15.17 16.78
C SER A 341 18.37 -13.66 16.70
N ILE A 342 19.28 -13.22 17.57
CA ILE A 342 20.41 -12.27 17.38
C ILE A 342 20.19 -11.00 16.51
N LEU A 343 18.96 -10.50 16.37
CA LEU A 343 18.71 -9.10 15.96
C LEU A 343 17.42 -8.50 16.56
N ASN A 344 16.87 -9.13 17.60
CA ASN A 344 15.72 -8.64 18.38
C ASN A 344 16.11 -7.68 19.51
N LYS A 345 17.01 -6.73 19.25
CA LYS A 345 17.25 -5.61 20.17
C LYS A 345 17.24 -4.33 19.35
N PHE A 346 16.13 -3.61 19.34
CA PHE A 346 15.89 -2.50 20.25
C PHE A 346 14.47 -1.96 20.03
N ILE A 347 13.68 -1.94 21.12
CA ILE A 347 12.47 -1.13 21.36
C ILE A 347 11.19 -1.51 20.58
N TYR A 348 10.58 -2.64 20.96
CA TYR A 348 9.17 -2.70 21.39
C TYR A 348 9.02 -4.03 22.13
N ASN A 349 8.27 -4.06 23.23
CA ASN A 349 8.27 -5.17 24.18
C ASN A 349 7.70 -6.45 23.53
N SER A 350 8.56 -7.28 22.93
CA SER A 350 8.22 -8.54 22.26
C SER A 350 7.78 -9.66 23.21
N SER A 351 7.70 -9.35 24.51
CA SER A 351 7.34 -10.24 25.62
C SER A 351 5.88 -10.11 26.06
N ILE A 352 5.06 -9.33 25.36
CA ILE A 352 3.62 -9.27 25.58
C ILE A 352 2.96 -10.02 24.42
N ASN A 353 2.27 -11.13 24.70
CA ASN A 353 1.36 -11.75 23.74
C ASN A 353 0.30 -10.70 23.37
N ILE A 354 0.42 -10.12 22.17
CA ILE A 354 -0.51 -9.12 21.64
C ILE A 354 -1.88 -9.77 21.34
N PHE A 355 -1.93 -11.10 21.25
CA PHE A 355 -3.11 -11.86 20.86
C PHE A 355 -3.39 -13.01 21.85
N GLU A 356 -4.66 -13.19 22.22
CA GLU A 356 -5.15 -14.37 22.95
C GLU A 356 -5.50 -15.50 21.97
N GLU A 357 -5.16 -16.75 22.31
CA GLU A 357 -5.64 -17.94 21.61
C GLU A 357 -7.15 -18.11 21.84
N ILE A 358 -7.93 -18.37 20.78
CA ILE A 358 -9.37 -18.64 20.87
C ILE A 358 -9.62 -20.15 20.86
N ASP A 359 -10.42 -20.67 21.80
CA ASP A 359 -10.98 -22.02 21.74
C ASP A 359 -12.08 -22.13 20.66
N SER A 360 -12.01 -23.21 19.89
CA SER A 360 -12.70 -23.36 18.59
C SER A 360 -14.14 -23.84 18.68
N ASP A 361 -15.04 -23.06 19.31
CA ASP A 361 -16.45 -23.47 19.43
C ASP A 361 -17.49 -22.52 18.83
N ASN A 362 -17.12 -21.42 18.17
CA ASN A 362 -18.10 -20.55 17.50
C ASN A 362 -17.53 -19.80 16.29
N PHE A 363 -17.36 -20.48 15.14
CA PHE A 363 -17.09 -19.80 13.87
C PHE A 363 -17.68 -20.56 12.67
N GLN A 364 -18.99 -20.42 12.47
CA GLN A 364 -19.67 -20.87 11.23
C GLN A 364 -19.79 -19.77 10.15
N GLU A 365 -19.38 -18.52 10.44
CA GLU A 365 -19.58 -17.39 9.51
C GLU A 365 -18.31 -16.91 8.78
N PHE A 366 -17.12 -17.44 9.08
CA PHE A 366 -15.86 -16.98 8.45
C PHE A 366 -15.28 -17.93 7.38
N GLU A 367 -15.79 -19.16 7.26
CA GLU A 367 -15.39 -20.08 6.18
C GLU A 367 -15.95 -19.68 4.80
N GLN A 368 -16.97 -18.80 4.73
CA GLN A 368 -17.61 -18.42 3.46
C GLN A 368 -16.83 -17.37 2.64
N LEU A 369 -15.96 -16.55 3.26
CA LEU A 369 -15.21 -15.52 2.52
C LEU A 369 -13.89 -16.05 1.92
N SER A 370 -13.27 -17.06 2.54
CA SER A 370 -12.08 -17.74 2.01
C SER A 370 -12.42 -18.75 0.92
N THR A 371 -13.57 -19.43 1.04
CA THR A 371 -14.06 -20.37 0.03
C THR A 371 -14.44 -19.68 -1.27
N MET A 372 -14.98 -18.45 -1.25
CA MET A 372 -15.28 -17.71 -2.48
C MET A 372 -14.01 -17.40 -3.31
N TYR A 373 -12.89 -17.06 -2.65
CA TYR A 373 -11.61 -16.85 -3.34
C TYR A 373 -10.95 -18.17 -3.79
N LYS A 374 -11.07 -19.24 -3.00
CA LYS A 374 -10.64 -20.59 -3.42
C LYS A 374 -11.44 -21.09 -4.61
N GLU A 375 -12.77 -20.90 -4.63
CA GLU A 375 -13.66 -21.29 -5.72
C GLU A 375 -13.42 -20.47 -6.98
N ILE A 376 -13.14 -19.17 -6.88
CA ILE A 376 -12.73 -18.34 -8.02
C ILE A 376 -11.39 -18.80 -8.59
N LEU A 377 -10.41 -19.14 -7.75
CA LEU A 377 -9.10 -19.67 -8.17
C LEU A 377 -9.19 -21.11 -8.73
N THR A 378 -10.05 -21.96 -8.17
CA THR A 378 -10.29 -23.32 -8.71
C THR A 378 -11.10 -23.28 -10.00
N SER A 379 -12.10 -22.41 -10.12
CA SER A 379 -12.84 -22.24 -11.38
C SER A 379 -11.99 -21.61 -12.49
N LEU A 380 -11.02 -20.74 -12.17
CA LEU A 380 -9.99 -20.27 -13.12
C LEU A 380 -9.00 -21.38 -13.52
N ASN A 381 -8.58 -22.24 -12.58
CA ASN A 381 -7.71 -23.39 -12.91
C ASN A 381 -8.42 -24.46 -13.74
N ILE A 382 -9.74 -24.60 -13.62
CA ILE A 382 -10.55 -25.53 -14.42
C ILE A 382 -10.80 -24.99 -15.84
N LEU A 383 -10.77 -23.67 -16.05
CA LEU A 383 -10.88 -23.04 -17.37
C LEU A 383 -9.55 -23.01 -18.14
N LEU A 384 -8.41 -22.95 -17.44
CA LEU A 384 -7.07 -22.90 -18.06
C LEU A 384 -6.45 -24.28 -18.36
N ASN A 385 -7.01 -25.37 -17.83
CA ASN A 385 -6.53 -26.75 -18.05
C ASN A 385 -7.42 -27.59 -18.99
N LYS A 386 -8.15 -26.96 -19.92
CA LYS A 386 -8.76 -27.69 -21.04
C LYS A 386 -7.92 -27.52 -22.31
N ASN A 387 -6.94 -28.41 -22.45
CA ASN A 387 -6.47 -28.93 -23.74
C ASN A 387 -6.29 -30.44 -23.59
#